data_AF-A0A2K3M8Q7-F1
#
_entry.id   AF-A0A2K3M8Q7-F1
#
_cell.length_a   1.000
_cell.length_b   1.000
_cell.length_c   1.000
_cell.angle_alpha   90.00
_cell.angle_beta   90.00
_cell.angle_gamma   90.00
#
_symmetry.space_group_name_H-M   'P 1'
#
loop_
_entity.id
_entity.type
_entity.pdbx_description
1 polymer ?
#
loop_
_entity_poly.entity_id
_entity_poly.type
_entity_poly.pdbx_seq_one_letter_code
_entity_poly.pdbx_strand_id
1 'polypeptide(L)'
;MYNPEYLERPYIVVLNKIDLPEVIDRLPTLTQEIQRIGSDGAASEPKPSSEVSAQLLSDENDTKEKTLEDYPRRHSVIGVSVLKRIKINEMLKEIRAALRKCVDSNETLASSVPSRDLAVQQDLRLSGKNYT
;
A
#
# COMPACT_ATOMS: atom_id res chain seq x y z
N MET A 1 -9.72 16.23 13.47
CA MET A 1 -8.47 15.45 13.67
C MET A 1 -8.29 14.51 12.49
N TYR A 2 -7.10 14.48 11.89
CA TYR A 2 -6.75 13.58 10.78
C TYR A 2 -6.41 12.19 11.34
N ASN A 3 -6.94 11.12 10.74
CA ASN A 3 -6.54 9.75 11.07
C ASN A 3 -5.25 9.43 10.29
N PRO A 4 -4.12 9.16 10.96
CA PRO A 4 -2.85 8.84 10.31
C PRO A 4 -2.89 7.51 9.53
N GLU A 5 -3.81 6.60 9.85
CA GLU A 5 -3.96 5.29 9.18
C GLU A 5 -4.54 5.40 7.76
N TYR A 6 -5.07 6.56 7.35
CA TYR A 6 -5.60 6.74 5.98
C TYR A 6 -4.54 6.59 4.89
N LEU A 7 -3.27 6.62 5.26
CA LEU A 7 -2.13 6.63 4.34
C LEU A 7 -1.62 5.23 3.99
N GLU A 8 -2.10 4.19 4.68
CA GLU A 8 -1.79 2.79 4.31
C GLU A 8 -2.60 2.32 3.09
N ARG A 9 -3.70 3.02 2.78
CA ARG A 9 -4.55 2.71 1.64
C ARG A 9 -4.01 3.37 0.38
N PRO A 10 -4.07 2.71 -0.79
CA PRO A 10 -3.76 3.35 -2.05
C PRO A 10 -4.68 4.54 -2.24
N TYR A 11 -4.07 5.68 -2.52
CA TYR A 11 -4.76 6.94 -2.70
C TYR A 11 -4.47 7.53 -4.07
N ILE A 12 -5.37 8.37 -4.54
CA ILE A 12 -5.21 9.15 -5.78
C ILE A 12 -5.19 10.64 -5.44
N VAL A 13 -4.52 11.43 -6.27
CA VAL A 13 -4.52 12.89 -6.16
C VAL A 13 -5.37 13.47 -7.28
N VAL A 14 -6.36 14.29 -6.91
CA VAL A 14 -7.29 14.90 -7.87
C VAL A 14 -7.04 16.40 -7.93
N LEU A 15 -6.57 16.87 -9.08
CA LEU A 15 -6.37 18.29 -9.37
C LEU A 15 -7.66 18.84 -9.99
N ASN A 16 -8.49 19.48 -9.18
CA ASN A 16 -9.76 20.05 -9.64
C ASN A 16 -9.56 21.42 -10.32
N LYS A 17 -10.56 21.87 -11.08
CA LYS A 17 -10.63 23.16 -11.80
C LYS A 17 -9.70 23.28 -13.01
N ILE A 18 -9.47 22.18 -13.73
CA ILE A 18 -8.67 22.22 -14.98
C ILE A 18 -9.35 22.96 -16.14
N ASP A 19 -10.60 23.38 -15.95
CA ASP A 19 -11.32 24.23 -16.91
C ASP A 19 -10.83 25.68 -16.92
N LEU A 20 -9.99 26.06 -15.94
CA LEU A 20 -9.35 27.38 -15.89
C LEU A 20 -8.18 27.44 -16.89
N PRO A 21 -8.16 28.44 -17.80
CA PRO A 21 -7.14 28.53 -18.84
C PRO A 21 -5.73 28.69 -18.28
N GLU A 22 -5.57 29.30 -17.10
CA GLU A 22 -4.27 29.50 -16.45
C GLU A 22 -3.61 28.19 -15.98
N VAL A 23 -4.39 27.11 -15.88
CA VAL A 23 -3.95 25.81 -15.35
C VAL A 23 -3.48 24.88 -16.46
N ILE A 24 -3.93 25.08 -17.71
CA ILE A 24 -3.72 24.15 -18.82
C ILE A 24 -2.23 23.89 -19.07
N ASP A 25 -1.43 24.96 -19.14
CA ASP A 25 0.01 24.85 -19.43
C ASP A 25 0.80 24.26 -18.26
N ARG A 26 0.30 24.42 -17.03
CA ARG A 26 0.99 23.97 -15.80
C ARG A 26 0.61 22.55 -15.40
N LEU A 27 -0.56 22.08 -15.84
CA LEU A 27 -1.11 20.79 -15.44
C LEU A 27 -0.16 19.61 -15.72
N PRO A 28 0.51 19.49 -16.90
CA PRO A 28 1.43 18.39 -17.15
C PRO A 28 2.63 18.40 -16.19
N THR A 29 3.26 19.56 -16.03
CA THR A 29 4.42 19.74 -15.14
C THR A 29 4.06 19.44 -13.69
N LEU A 30 2.94 19.97 -13.21
CA LEU A 30 2.46 19.71 -11.85
C LEU A 30 2.11 18.23 -11.65
N THR A 31 1.45 17.61 -12.62
CA THR A 31 1.12 16.18 -12.58
C THR A 31 2.39 15.34 -12.42
N GLN A 32 3.43 15.62 -13.23
CA GLN A 32 4.72 14.94 -13.17
C GLN A 32 5.47 15.20 -11.86
N GLU A 33 5.51 16.46 -11.41
CA GLU A 33 6.21 16.86 -10.20
C GLU A 33 5.62 16.15 -9.00
N ILE A 34 4.30 16.24 -8.83
CA ILE A 34 3.68 15.55 -7.73
C ILE A 34 3.96 14.05 -7.94
N GLN A 35 3.89 13.47 -9.16
CA GLN A 35 3.95 12.00 -9.37
C GLN A 35 5.27 11.41 -8.88
N ARG A 36 6.33 12.23 -8.87
CA ARG A 36 7.64 11.88 -8.31
C ARG A 36 7.66 11.81 -6.79
N ILE A 37 6.74 12.48 -6.10
CA ILE A 37 6.64 12.47 -4.62
C ILE A 37 6.19 11.10 -4.11
N GLY A 38 6.82 10.67 -3.01
CA GLY A 38 6.52 9.48 -2.25
C GLY A 38 7.60 8.40 -2.38
N SER A 39 7.67 7.52 -1.39
CA SER A 39 8.61 6.40 -1.33
C SER A 39 8.05 5.14 -2.00
N ASP A 40 8.91 4.39 -2.69
CA ASP A 40 8.55 3.15 -3.39
C ASP A 40 8.53 1.91 -2.47
N GLY A 41 8.55 2.09 -1.15
CA GLY A 41 8.50 1.00 -0.18
C GLY A 41 9.72 0.06 -0.19
N ALA A 42 10.70 0.30 -1.07
CA ALA A 42 12.02 -0.30 -0.93
C ALA A 42 12.64 0.28 0.34
N ALA A 43 12.57 -0.49 1.42
CA ALA A 43 13.39 -0.32 2.60
C ALA A 43 14.78 0.13 2.14
N SER A 44 15.27 1.20 2.75
CA SER A 44 16.67 1.63 2.61
C SER A 44 17.55 0.38 2.61
N GLU A 45 18.36 0.21 1.57
CA GLU A 45 19.29 -0.90 1.50
C GLU A 45 20.07 -1.00 2.83
N PRO A 46 20.22 -2.19 3.42
CA PRO A 46 21.10 -2.36 4.55
C PRO A 46 22.53 -2.16 4.03
N LYS A 47 23.16 -1.05 4.44
CA LYS A 47 24.61 -0.88 4.32
C LYS A 47 25.28 -2.16 4.84
N PRO A 48 26.26 -2.74 4.12
CA PRO A 48 26.87 -3.98 4.56
C PRO A 48 27.69 -3.76 5.83
N SER A 49 27.25 -4.45 6.88
CA SER A 49 28.01 -5.09 7.96
C SER A 49 29.30 -4.39 8.46
N SER A 50 29.22 -3.86 9.67
CA SER A 50 30.29 -4.07 10.66
C SER A 50 29.69 -4.11 12.08
N GLU A 51 29.49 -5.35 12.53
CA GLU A 51 29.50 -5.87 13.90
C GLU A 51 28.71 -5.15 15.03
N VAL A 52 27.58 -5.80 15.38
CA VAL A 52 27.12 -6.15 16.74
C VAL A 52 27.08 -5.05 17.80
N SER A 53 25.88 -4.58 18.12
CA SER A 53 25.32 -4.68 19.48
C SER A 53 23.82 -4.47 19.50
N ALA A 54 23.15 -5.32 20.29
CA ALA A 54 21.72 -5.41 20.45
C ALA A 54 21.13 -4.15 21.13
N GLN A 55 20.12 -3.57 20.47
CA GLN A 55 19.01 -2.82 21.06
C GLN A 55 17.90 -2.89 19.99
N LEU A 56 17.15 -3.98 19.94
CA LEU A 56 15.78 -4.03 20.49
C LEU A 56 15.04 -2.71 20.31
N LEU A 57 14.13 -2.73 19.33
CA LEU A 57 12.93 -1.89 19.28
C LEU A 57 13.23 -0.38 19.36
N SER A 58 13.53 0.24 18.22
CA SER A 58 13.20 1.66 18.07
C SER A 58 11.68 1.77 17.93
N ASP A 59 11.02 1.52 19.05
CA ASP A 59 9.71 2.02 19.41
C ASP A 59 9.93 3.48 19.85
N GLU A 60 10.42 4.30 18.91
CA GLU A 60 10.44 5.74 19.07
C GLU A 60 9.33 6.28 18.18
N ASN A 61 8.14 6.38 18.77
CA ASN A 61 7.09 7.31 18.35
C ASN A 61 7.58 8.75 18.55
N ASP A 62 8.71 9.05 17.92
CA ASP A 62 9.29 10.37 17.84
C ASP A 62 8.35 11.14 16.91
N THR A 63 7.74 12.19 17.43
CA THR A 63 6.85 13.11 16.72
C THR A 63 7.62 13.91 15.68
N LYS A 64 8.33 13.22 14.78
CA LYS A 64 8.93 13.80 13.59
C LYS A 64 7.80 14.08 12.63
N GLU A 65 7.68 15.35 12.26
CA GLU A 65 6.80 15.80 11.20
C GLU A 65 7.14 15.01 9.92
N LYS A 66 6.19 14.19 9.44
CA LYS A 66 6.37 13.40 8.22
C LYS A 66 6.60 14.34 7.05
N THR A 67 7.74 14.20 6.37
CA THR A 67 8.00 14.95 5.13
C THR A 67 7.26 14.30 3.96
N LEU A 68 7.21 14.97 2.81
CA LEU A 68 6.47 14.49 1.64
C LEU A 68 7.01 13.15 1.11
N GLU A 69 8.27 12.86 1.38
CA GLU A 69 9.01 11.66 0.99
C GLU A 69 8.68 10.45 1.87
N ASP A 70 8.24 10.69 3.11
CA ASP A 70 7.87 9.62 4.06
C ASP A 70 6.54 8.96 3.69
N TYR A 71 5.74 9.59 2.84
CA TYR A 71 4.46 9.03 2.40
C TYR A 71 4.65 8.00 1.28
N PRO A 72 3.85 6.92 1.26
CA PRO A 72 3.89 5.93 0.19
C PRO A 72 3.66 6.57 -1.19
N ARG A 73 4.26 6.03 -2.25
CA ARG A 73 3.93 6.50 -3.59
C ARG A 73 2.45 6.25 -3.88
N ARG A 74 1.76 7.33 -4.25
CA ARG A 74 0.35 7.28 -4.60
C ARG A 74 0.09 6.49 -5.87
N HIS A 75 -1.17 6.12 -6.06
CA HIS A 75 -1.60 5.35 -7.22
C HIS A 75 -1.58 6.16 -8.52
N SER A 76 -2.19 7.35 -8.53
CA SER A 76 -2.27 8.20 -9.72
C SER A 76 -2.58 9.67 -9.40
N VAL A 77 -2.37 10.54 -10.40
CA VAL A 77 -2.75 11.95 -10.40
C VAL A 77 -3.65 12.24 -11.58
N ILE A 78 -4.74 12.93 -11.34
CA ILE A 78 -5.73 13.19 -12.39
C ILE A 78 -6.22 14.62 -12.29
N GLY A 79 -6.15 15.33 -13.41
CA GLY A 79 -6.83 16.61 -13.59
C GLY A 79 -8.30 16.42 -13.90
N VAL A 80 -9.19 17.12 -13.19
CA VAL A 80 -10.63 17.10 -13.43
C VAL A 80 -11.24 18.49 -13.35
N SER A 81 -12.41 18.67 -13.96
CA SER A 81 -13.30 19.77 -13.63
C SER A 81 -14.64 19.19 -13.23
N VAL A 82 -14.92 19.18 -11.92
CA VAL A 82 -16.17 18.63 -11.39
C VAL A 82 -17.37 19.41 -11.91
N LEU A 83 -17.28 20.74 -11.96
CA LEU A 83 -18.37 21.60 -12.42
C LEU A 83 -18.62 21.47 -13.93
N LYS A 84 -17.56 21.37 -14.73
CA LYS A 84 -17.67 21.20 -16.19
C LYS A 84 -17.78 19.74 -16.62
N ARG A 85 -17.80 18.80 -15.67
CA ARG A 85 -17.83 17.34 -15.90
C ARG A 85 -16.70 16.82 -16.80
N ILE A 86 -15.53 17.47 -16.75
CA ILE A 86 -14.37 17.07 -17.54
C ILE A 86 -13.59 15.97 -16.79
N LYS A 87 -13.24 14.89 -17.51
CA LYS A 87 -12.41 13.78 -17.02
C LYS A 87 -12.94 13.02 -15.80
N ILE A 88 -14.23 13.15 -15.48
CA ILE A 88 -14.87 12.42 -14.36
C ILE A 88 -14.79 10.90 -14.55
N ASN A 89 -14.99 10.41 -15.78
CA ASN A 89 -14.88 8.98 -16.07
C ASN A 89 -13.46 8.44 -15.87
N GLU A 90 -12.43 9.23 -16.20
CA GLU A 90 -11.03 8.87 -15.95
C GLU A 90 -10.77 8.79 -14.44
N MET A 91 -11.24 9.77 -13.67
CA MET A 91 -11.17 9.74 -12.21
C MET A 91 -11.83 8.48 -11.62
N LEU A 92 -13.04 8.14 -12.06
CA LEU A 92 -13.73 6.93 -11.59
C LEU A 92 -12.99 5.64 -11.99
N LYS A 93 -12.36 5.61 -13.17
CA LYS A 93 -11.57 4.47 -13.63
C LYS A 93 -10.36 4.24 -12.71
N GLU A 94 -9.67 5.31 -12.35
CA GLU A 94 -8.50 5.25 -11.45
C GLU A 94 -8.88 4.91 -10.01
N ILE A 95 -10.02 5.43 -9.50
CA ILE A 95 -10.54 5.01 -8.19
C ILE A 95 -10.78 3.49 -8.20
N ARG A 96 -11.44 2.95 -9.23
CA ARG A 96 -11.67 1.51 -9.34
C ARG A 96 -10.35 0.73 -9.44
N ALA A 97 -9.36 1.24 -10.16
CA ALA A 97 -8.05 0.61 -10.29
C ALA A 97 -7.30 0.58 -8.95
N ALA A 98 -7.32 1.67 -8.19
CA ALA A 98 -6.73 1.74 -6.84
C ALA A 98 -7.39 0.76 -5.88
N LEU A 99 -8.73 0.68 -5.90
CA LEU A 99 -9.48 -0.25 -5.05
C LEU A 99 -9.21 -1.72 -5.40
N ARG A 100 -9.03 -2.06 -6.68
CA ARG A 100 -8.67 -3.44 -7.08
C ARG A 100 -7.33 -3.87 -6.51
N LYS A 101 -6.31 -2.99 -6.54
CA LYS A 101 -5.01 -3.29 -5.93
C LYS A 101 -5.11 -3.61 -4.43
N CYS A 102 -6.04 -3.02 -3.69
CA CYS A 102 -6.26 -3.41 -2.28
C CYS A 102 -6.73 -4.86 -2.12
N VAL A 103 -7.55 -5.35 -3.04
CA VAL A 103 -8.15 -6.69 -2.96
C VAL A 103 -7.06 -7.73 -3.20
N ASP A 104 -6.24 -7.55 -4.23
CA ASP A 104 -5.15 -8.47 -4.58
C ASP A 104 -4.11 -8.61 -3.44
N SER A 105 -3.80 -7.50 -2.75
CA SER A 105 -2.89 -7.49 -1.60
C SER A 105 -3.41 -8.30 -0.41
N ASN A 106 -4.72 -8.27 -0.16
CA ASN A 106 -5.34 -9.01 0.94
C ASN A 106 -5.41 -10.51 0.66
N GLU A 107 -5.64 -10.90 -0.59
CA GLU A 107 -5.69 -12.32 -1.00
C GLU A 107 -4.31 -12.98 -0.93
N THR A 108 -3.25 -12.24 -1.29
CA THR A 108 -1.86 -12.70 -1.20
C THR A 108 -1.42 -12.96 0.26
N LEU A 109 -1.88 -12.14 1.20
CA LEU A 109 -1.61 -12.33 2.63
C LEU A 109 -2.40 -13.54 3.20
N ALA A 110 -3.64 -13.75 2.76
CA ALA A 110 -4.44 -14.90 3.17
C ALA A 110 -3.89 -16.24 2.66
N SER A 111 -3.24 -16.26 1.49
CA SER A 111 -2.59 -17.45 0.92
C SER A 111 -1.29 -17.87 1.62
N SER A 112 -0.70 -17.02 2.48
CA SER A 112 0.57 -17.29 3.16
C SER A 112 0.43 -18.03 4.51
N VAL A 113 -0.80 -18.32 4.95
CA VAL A 113 -1.04 -19.11 6.16
C VAL A 113 -0.86 -20.59 5.82
N PRO A 114 0.13 -21.30 6.38
CA PRO A 114 0.24 -22.74 6.17
C PRO A 114 -0.96 -23.41 6.82
N SER A 115 -1.74 -24.13 6.01
CA SER A 115 -2.86 -24.95 6.48
C SER A 115 -2.36 -25.93 7.55
N ARG A 116 -2.84 -25.75 8.78
CA ARG A 116 -2.54 -26.62 9.94
C ARG A 116 -3.41 -27.88 10.00
N ASP A 117 -4.09 -28.23 8.93
CA ASP A 117 -4.95 -29.42 8.89
C ASP A 117 -4.40 -30.44 7.91
N LEU A 118 -3.50 -31.29 8.37
CA LEU A 118 -3.22 -32.63 7.81
C LEU A 118 -2.33 -33.42 8.80
N ALA A 119 -2.81 -33.60 10.04
CA ALA A 119 -2.19 -34.54 10.98
C ALA A 119 -3.22 -35.17 11.94
N VAL A 120 -4.39 -35.58 11.43
CA VAL A 120 -5.29 -36.47 12.17
C VAL A 120 -5.90 -37.49 11.20
N GLN A 121 -5.08 -38.31 10.52
CA GLN A 121 -5.66 -39.47 9.84
C GLN A 121 -4.71 -40.62 9.50
N GLN A 122 -3.70 -40.93 10.32
CA GLN A 122 -3.05 -42.25 10.26
C GLN A 122 -2.53 -42.66 11.65
N ASP A 123 -3.39 -43.17 12.54
CA ASP A 123 -2.91 -44.12 13.57
C ASP A 123 -4.00 -45.01 14.20
N LEU A 124 -5.05 -45.35 13.45
CA LEU A 124 -6.04 -46.35 13.86
C LEU A 124 -6.15 -47.45 12.80
N ARG A 125 -5.12 -48.29 12.71
CA ARG A 125 -5.24 -49.66 12.18
C ARG A 125 -4.46 -50.65 13.04
N LEU A 126 -5.21 -51.26 13.96
CA LEU A 126 -5.24 -52.70 14.23
C LEU A 126 -3.88 -53.42 14.31
N SER A 127 -3.42 -53.70 15.53
CA SER A 127 -2.66 -54.92 15.80
C SER A 127 -3.14 -55.52 17.11
N GLY A 128 -4.13 -56.42 17.00
CA GLY A 128 -4.46 -57.33 18.10
C GLY A 128 -3.27 -58.23 18.41
N LYS A 129 -2.95 -58.37 19.70
CA LYS A 129 -2.13 -59.48 20.22
C LYS A 129 -2.71 -59.96 21.54
N ASN A 130 -2.84 -61.27 21.57
CA ASN A 130 -3.45 -62.15 22.55
C ASN A 130 -2.81 -62.02 23.94
N TYR A 131 -3.61 -62.16 24.99
CA TYR A 131 -3.13 -62.52 26.33
C TYR A 131 -3.35 -64.02 26.54
N THR A 132 -2.27 -64.69 26.93
CA THR A 132 -2.17 -66.05 27.46
C THR A 132 -3.04 -66.29 28.68
#